data_AF-A0A151QP65-F1
#
_entry.id   AF-A0A151QP65-F1
#
_cell.length_a   1.000
_cell.length_b   1.000
_cell.length_c   1.000
_cell.angle_alpha   90.00
_cell.angle_beta   90.00
_cell.angle_gamma   90.00
#
_symmetry.space_group_name_H-M   'P 1'
#
loop_
_entity.id
_entity.type
_entity.pdbx_description
1 polymer ?
#
loop_
_entity_poly.entity_id
_entity_poly.type
_entity_poly.pdbx_seq_one_letter_code
_entity_poly.pdbx_strand_id
1 'polypeptide(L)'
;MSRYTYDVFLSFRGEDTRYGFTGNLYSALSRRGIFTFFDDDALRKGEEINPSLRKAIQESRISIIVFSKNYASSTFCLDELVHILECYTKHNMWILPVFYDVDPSHVRHQKGCFGEAFAQHERGRFKDDIQQLQKWRMALHQAADLSGSHFKIGGEYECKIIKKIIEEISNKLNRHLLHIACYPVGLQVRVQRIQELMNAQFDNKVIMLGIHGMGGIGKSTLARAIYNLRANQFESSCFLANVREKSIKHGLVHIQETILSELVEERDIKLGDVHRGIPTLQKRENEIEVMMLDMPKDLKVQWNQTVYRKMKNLQMMLVKSSVASLRMPKDLPNSLRVLEWWGYPGASLPSNFHLKNLVILNLLTILQNSKMLRQLVLKGCKNIRRVPDMSGFPNLTELCLADCTNLIKIHDSLGFLHNLRWLCAEGCTKLVIFPRRIKLTSLEHLCIKDCSSLVMLPEILAPMQKLKYVDLDGTSIKNLPRSMQNLKGLQILSMNRCKMLEINGRSNVVQMLPKLFPYLKELWLDESSLTIIPACIEECHSLDYLSLYNCKKLREIRGLPPNMTRLSAENSLVEVDSSTLNMLVRRVSLSSIIVSTITCLKNANNVSQTNTLSC
;
A
#
# COMPACT_ATOMS: atom_id res chain seq x y z
N MET A 1 10.56 16.63 -0.46
CA MET A 1 10.30 17.10 -1.84
C MET A 1 11.63 17.48 -2.45
N SER A 2 12.03 16.87 -3.57
CA SER A 2 13.27 17.28 -4.26
C SER A 2 13.11 18.72 -4.74
N ARG A 3 14.19 19.51 -4.66
CA ARG A 3 14.22 20.89 -5.16
C ARG A 3 14.25 20.96 -6.69
N TYR A 4 14.61 19.85 -7.35
CA TYR A 4 14.83 19.77 -8.78
C TYR A 4 14.10 18.55 -9.37
N THR A 5 13.43 18.77 -10.50
CA THR A 5 12.71 17.79 -11.32
C THR A 5 13.59 17.30 -12.47
N TYR A 6 14.49 18.15 -12.97
CA TYR A 6 15.38 17.89 -14.10
C TYR A 6 16.86 18.01 -13.71
N ASP A 7 17.71 17.18 -14.33
CA ASP A 7 19.16 17.30 -14.20
C ASP A 7 19.70 18.44 -15.06
N VAL A 8 19.17 18.58 -16.28
CA VAL A 8 19.62 19.54 -17.27
C VAL A 8 18.42 20.25 -17.90
N PHE A 9 18.49 21.57 -18.03
CA PHE A 9 17.65 22.38 -18.91
C PHE A 9 18.45 22.76 -20.15
N LEU A 10 17.87 22.60 -21.34
CA LEU A 10 18.48 23.05 -22.59
C LEU A 10 17.81 24.34 -23.05
N SER A 11 18.53 25.47 -23.03
CA SER A 11 18.11 26.71 -23.70
C SER A 11 18.80 26.83 -25.06
N PHE A 12 18.02 26.99 -26.12
CA PHE A 12 18.54 27.02 -27.48
C PHE A 12 17.56 27.71 -28.43
N ARG A 13 18.06 28.18 -29.57
CA ARG A 13 17.20 28.64 -30.67
C ARG A 13 16.72 27.44 -31.48
N GLY A 14 15.43 27.12 -31.36
CA GLY A 14 14.85 25.95 -32.03
C GLY A 14 15.02 25.91 -33.55
N GLU A 15 14.98 27.08 -34.22
CA GLU A 15 15.19 27.17 -35.67
C GLU A 15 16.62 26.81 -36.10
N ASP A 16 17.62 26.95 -35.21
CA ASP A 16 19.03 26.78 -35.57
C ASP A 16 19.54 25.37 -35.28
N THR A 17 19.21 24.80 -34.12
CA THR A 17 19.92 23.61 -33.60
C THR A 17 19.03 22.45 -33.16
N ARG A 18 17.70 22.58 -33.21
CA ARG A 18 16.74 21.58 -32.68
C ARG A 18 16.96 20.17 -33.23
N TYR A 19 16.95 20.03 -34.56
CA TYR A 19 17.11 18.73 -35.23
C TYR A 19 18.56 18.36 -35.54
N GLY A 20 19.51 19.21 -35.16
CA GLY A 20 20.95 18.99 -35.33
C GLY A 20 21.63 18.77 -33.98
N PHE A 21 22.57 19.65 -33.66
CA PHE A 21 23.41 19.56 -32.46
C PHE A 21 22.61 19.38 -31.15
N THR A 22 21.57 20.18 -30.89
CA THR A 22 20.84 20.13 -29.61
C THR A 22 20.01 18.86 -29.48
N GLY A 23 19.37 18.38 -30.54
CA GLY A 23 18.66 17.09 -30.55
C GLY A 23 19.61 15.91 -30.32
N ASN A 24 20.80 15.93 -30.92
CA ASN A 24 21.83 14.92 -30.71
C ASN A 24 22.38 14.95 -29.26
N LEU A 25 22.61 16.14 -28.71
CA LEU A 25 23.01 16.33 -27.32
C LEU A 25 21.94 15.79 -26.36
N TYR A 26 20.68 16.14 -26.58
CA TYR A 26 19.55 15.62 -25.80
C TYR A 26 19.47 14.09 -25.82
N SER A 27 19.59 13.47 -27.01
CA SER A 27 19.60 12.02 -27.15
C SER A 27 20.74 11.38 -26.36
N ALA A 28 21.92 11.99 -26.40
CA ALA A 28 23.11 11.46 -25.75
C ALA A 28 23.08 11.62 -24.22
N LEU A 29 22.54 12.73 -23.71
CA LEU A 29 22.23 12.93 -22.28
C LEU A 29 21.23 11.87 -21.80
N SER A 30 20.15 11.67 -22.57
CA SER A 30 19.10 10.69 -22.26
C SER A 30 19.66 9.25 -22.21
N ARG A 31 20.55 8.89 -23.14
CA ARG A 31 21.23 7.57 -23.15
C ARG A 31 22.08 7.31 -21.90
N ARG A 32 22.55 8.37 -21.24
CA ARG A 32 23.35 8.31 -20.00
C ARG A 32 22.49 8.44 -18.74
N GLY A 33 21.16 8.44 -18.87
CA GLY A 33 20.24 8.59 -17.74
C GLY A 33 20.30 9.99 -17.12
N ILE A 34 20.71 11.01 -17.86
CA ILE A 34 20.62 12.41 -17.44
C ILE A 34 19.24 12.90 -17.89
N PHE A 35 18.39 13.24 -16.91
CA PHE A 35 17.01 13.64 -17.17
C PHE A 35 16.98 15.11 -17.59
N THR A 36 16.80 15.31 -18.88
CA THR A 36 16.94 16.63 -19.51
C THR A 36 15.56 17.17 -19.89
N PHE A 37 15.23 18.39 -19.50
CA PHE A 37 14.12 19.11 -20.07
C PHE A 37 14.49 19.57 -21.49
N PHE A 38 13.72 19.10 -22.46
CA PHE A 38 13.84 19.49 -23.86
C PHE A 38 12.47 19.98 -24.29
N ASP A 39 12.39 21.24 -24.68
CA ASP A 39 11.15 21.84 -25.17
C ASP A 39 10.81 21.28 -26.56
N ASP A 40 10.14 20.12 -26.53
CA ASP A 40 9.69 19.33 -27.69
C ASP A 40 8.43 19.93 -28.32
N ASP A 41 7.78 20.87 -27.63
CA ASP A 41 6.56 21.48 -28.10
C ASP A 41 6.86 22.73 -28.93
N ALA A 42 6.39 22.72 -30.17
CA ALA A 42 6.21 23.91 -30.99
C ALA A 42 5.11 24.82 -30.42
N LEU A 43 5.21 25.24 -29.15
CA LEU A 43 4.18 26.00 -28.43
C LEU A 43 4.23 27.49 -28.81
N ARG A 44 3.37 27.81 -29.77
CA ARG A 44 2.52 29.02 -29.89
C ARG A 44 3.21 30.38 -29.65
N LYS A 45 3.58 31.01 -30.77
CA LYS A 45 3.85 32.46 -30.88
C LYS A 45 2.74 33.26 -30.17
N GLY A 46 3.08 34.07 -29.17
CA GLY A 46 2.25 35.22 -28.79
C GLY A 46 2.04 35.53 -27.30
N GLU A 47 2.43 34.69 -26.34
CA GLU A 47 2.21 34.96 -24.91
C GLU A 47 3.50 34.80 -24.08
N GLU A 48 3.53 35.44 -22.90
CA GLU A 48 4.65 35.42 -21.94
C GLU A 48 5.18 34.00 -21.68
N ILE A 49 6.46 33.89 -21.28
CA ILE A 49 7.11 32.59 -21.00
C ILE A 49 6.14 31.70 -20.23
N ASN A 50 5.81 30.54 -20.82
CA ASN A 50 4.90 29.56 -20.24
C ASN A 50 5.32 29.31 -18.77
N PRO A 51 4.41 29.45 -17.79
CA PRO A 51 4.70 29.17 -16.39
C PRO A 51 5.36 27.79 -16.17
N SER A 52 5.08 26.81 -17.05
CA SER A 52 5.74 25.51 -17.04
C SER A 52 7.24 25.59 -17.34
N LEU A 53 7.66 26.48 -18.23
CA LEU A 53 9.05 26.62 -18.67
C LEU A 53 9.89 27.36 -17.60
N ARG A 54 9.34 28.42 -17.00
CA ARG A 54 9.99 29.05 -15.83
C ARG A 54 10.16 28.07 -14.68
N LYS A 55 9.14 27.24 -14.43
CA LYS A 55 9.21 26.18 -13.42
C LYS A 55 10.25 25.12 -13.77
N ALA A 56 10.35 24.70 -15.04
CA ALA A 56 11.35 23.75 -15.48
C ALA A 56 12.79 24.27 -15.29
N ILE A 57 13.04 25.56 -15.57
CA ILE A 57 14.34 26.20 -15.29
C ILE A 57 14.66 26.17 -13.79
N GLN A 58 13.72 26.59 -12.94
CA GLN A 58 13.91 26.59 -11.48
C GLN A 58 14.12 25.19 -10.90
N GLU A 59 13.46 24.20 -11.48
CA GLU A 59 13.55 22.79 -11.10
C GLU A 59 14.69 22.06 -11.83
N SER A 60 15.62 22.77 -12.48
CA SER A 60 16.80 22.18 -13.13
C SER A 60 18.09 22.43 -12.35
N ARG A 61 18.99 21.44 -12.32
CA ARG A 61 20.30 21.54 -11.64
C ARG A 61 21.36 22.24 -12.49
N ILE A 62 21.30 21.99 -13.80
CA ILE A 62 22.24 22.50 -14.79
C ILE A 62 21.45 23.15 -15.91
N SER A 63 21.85 24.32 -16.39
CA SER A 63 21.35 24.88 -17.65
C SER A 63 22.46 24.90 -18.68
N ILE A 64 22.25 24.22 -19.81
CA ILE A 64 23.12 24.33 -20.97
C ILE A 64 22.51 25.36 -21.90
N ILE A 65 23.26 26.40 -22.21
CA ILE A 65 22.83 27.47 -23.11
C ILE A 65 23.56 27.30 -24.42
N VAL A 66 22.83 26.96 -25.48
CA VAL A 66 23.39 26.79 -26.83
C VAL A 66 23.23 28.11 -27.57
N PHE A 67 24.29 28.93 -27.56
CA PHE A 67 24.36 30.16 -28.34
C PHE A 67 24.61 29.84 -29.80
N SER A 68 23.61 30.11 -30.63
CA SER A 68 23.65 29.99 -32.09
C SER A 68 23.50 31.38 -32.75
N LYS A 69 23.69 31.43 -34.07
CA LYS A 69 23.69 32.69 -34.84
C LYS A 69 22.44 33.55 -34.60
N ASN A 70 21.27 32.93 -34.49
CA ASN A 70 19.99 33.64 -34.33
C ASN A 70 19.43 33.56 -32.89
N TYR A 71 20.26 33.26 -31.89
CA TYR A 71 19.78 33.17 -30.51
C TYR A 71 19.19 34.49 -30.00
N ALA A 72 19.88 35.62 -30.20
CA ALA A 72 19.45 36.93 -29.71
C ALA A 72 18.31 37.58 -30.51
N SER A 73 17.90 37.02 -31.67
CA SER A 73 16.72 37.53 -32.38
C SER A 73 15.42 37.12 -31.68
N SER A 74 15.47 36.10 -30.81
CA SER A 74 14.32 35.62 -30.07
C SER A 74 14.23 36.26 -28.69
N THR A 75 13.17 37.04 -28.46
CA THR A 75 12.86 37.58 -27.13
C THR A 75 12.67 36.46 -26.09
N PHE A 76 12.08 35.32 -26.49
CA PHE A 76 11.94 34.15 -25.63
C PHE A 76 13.28 33.58 -25.16
N CYS A 77 14.26 33.39 -26.06
CA CYS A 77 15.59 32.93 -25.66
C CYS A 77 16.28 33.95 -24.74
N LEU A 78 16.10 35.26 -24.98
CA LEU A 78 16.67 36.31 -24.13
C LEU A 78 16.01 36.37 -22.75
N ASP A 79 14.69 36.23 -22.67
CA ASP A 79 13.96 36.21 -21.40
C ASP A 79 14.24 34.93 -20.61
N GLU A 80 14.36 33.77 -21.28
CA GLU A 80 14.87 32.53 -20.68
C GLU A 80 16.26 32.73 -20.09
N LEU A 81 17.18 33.35 -20.84
CA LEU A 81 18.54 33.58 -20.41
C LEU A 81 18.60 34.47 -19.16
N VAL A 82 17.81 35.55 -19.14
CA VAL A 82 17.66 36.39 -17.93
C VAL A 82 17.19 35.54 -16.76
N HIS A 83 16.17 34.71 -16.96
CA HIS A 83 15.62 33.88 -15.88
C HIS A 83 16.62 32.81 -15.40
N ILE A 84 17.38 32.21 -16.31
CA ILE A 84 18.46 31.26 -16.01
C ILE A 84 19.52 31.94 -15.13
N LEU A 85 19.92 33.18 -15.44
CA LEU A 85 20.91 33.92 -14.64
C LEU A 85 20.35 34.41 -13.30
N GLU A 86 19.07 34.77 -13.23
CA GLU A 86 18.39 35.01 -11.96
C GLU A 86 18.39 33.74 -11.10
N CYS A 87 18.17 32.57 -11.69
CA CYS A 87 18.24 31.29 -10.98
C CYS A 87 19.67 30.91 -10.59
N TYR A 88 20.67 31.23 -11.42
CA TYR A 88 22.09 31.05 -11.10
C TYR A 88 22.46 31.82 -9.83
N THR A 89 22.10 33.10 -9.75
CA THR A 89 22.41 33.97 -8.60
C THR A 89 21.64 33.58 -7.34
N LYS A 90 20.41 33.07 -7.45
CA LYS A 90 19.54 32.75 -6.30
C LYS A 90 19.58 31.28 -5.83
N HIS A 91 19.89 30.35 -6.72
CA HIS A 91 19.66 28.91 -6.49
C HIS A 91 20.89 28.01 -6.73
N ASN A 92 22.08 28.60 -6.93
CA ASN A 92 23.34 27.88 -7.12
C ASN A 92 23.28 26.84 -8.26
N MET A 93 22.52 27.16 -9.32
CA MET A 93 22.44 26.36 -10.54
C MET A 93 23.76 26.41 -11.29
N TRP A 94 24.18 25.34 -11.96
CA TRP A 94 25.37 25.39 -12.81
C TRP A 94 25.00 25.77 -14.25
N ILE A 95 25.68 26.73 -14.83
CA ILE A 95 25.47 27.14 -16.22
C ILE A 95 26.65 26.67 -17.06
N LEU A 96 26.34 26.01 -18.19
CA LEU A 96 27.32 25.61 -19.20
C LEU A 96 26.99 26.31 -20.53
N PRO A 97 27.69 27.40 -20.89
CA PRO A 97 27.51 28.02 -22.20
C PRO A 97 28.23 27.21 -23.28
N VAL A 98 27.49 26.94 -24.35
CA VAL A 98 27.92 26.24 -25.55
C VAL A 98 27.80 27.21 -26.71
N PHE A 99 28.93 27.63 -27.27
CA PHE A 99 28.96 28.56 -28.40
C PHE A 99 29.02 27.77 -29.70
N TYR A 100 27.85 27.55 -30.30
CA TYR A 100 27.68 26.76 -31.52
C TYR A 100 27.76 27.65 -32.76
N ASP A 101 28.91 27.60 -33.44
CA ASP A 101 29.22 28.41 -34.62
C ASP A 101 29.14 29.94 -34.40
N VAL A 102 29.41 30.35 -33.16
CA VAL A 102 29.40 31.74 -32.73
C VAL A 102 30.64 32.02 -31.89
N ASP A 103 31.30 33.16 -32.15
CA ASP A 103 32.41 33.60 -31.32
C ASP A 103 31.90 34.14 -29.95
N PRO A 104 32.47 33.69 -28.81
CA PRO A 104 32.04 34.16 -27.49
C PRO A 104 32.13 35.69 -27.34
N SER A 105 33.07 36.34 -28.02
CA SER A 105 33.20 37.80 -28.02
C SER A 105 32.02 38.52 -28.68
N HIS A 106 31.39 37.89 -29.68
CA HIS A 106 30.17 38.41 -30.31
C HIS A 106 28.99 38.37 -29.34
N VAL A 107 28.89 37.31 -28.53
CA VAL A 107 27.87 37.19 -27.47
C VAL A 107 28.15 38.20 -26.35
N ARG A 108 29.40 38.26 -25.86
CA ARG A 108 29.84 39.10 -24.73
C ARG A 108 29.68 40.59 -24.98
N HIS A 109 30.00 41.05 -26.19
CA HIS A 109 29.98 42.46 -26.56
C HIS A 109 28.85 42.83 -27.54
N GLN A 110 27.92 41.88 -27.79
CA GLN A 110 26.82 42.02 -28.73
C GLN A 110 27.27 42.59 -30.09
N LYS A 111 28.25 41.92 -30.70
CA LYS A 111 28.80 42.24 -32.03
C LYS A 111 28.31 41.23 -33.07
N GLY A 112 28.47 41.54 -34.35
CA GLY A 112 28.00 40.67 -35.44
C GLY A 112 26.49 40.44 -35.38
N CYS A 113 26.05 39.19 -35.56
CA CYS A 113 24.63 38.81 -35.57
C CYS A 113 23.89 39.14 -34.26
N PHE A 114 24.58 39.11 -33.11
CA PHE A 114 24.00 39.54 -31.83
C PHE A 114 23.77 41.05 -31.81
N GLY A 115 24.67 41.85 -32.38
CA GLY A 115 24.51 43.31 -32.48
C GLY A 115 23.38 43.70 -33.43
N GLU A 116 23.28 43.02 -34.58
CA GLU A 116 22.19 43.20 -35.54
C GLU A 116 20.82 42.91 -34.92
N ALA A 117 20.72 41.84 -34.12
CA ALA A 117 19.49 41.51 -33.40
C ALA A 117 19.08 42.60 -32.40
N PHE A 118 20.02 43.15 -31.63
CA PHE A 118 19.71 44.25 -30.70
C PHE A 118 19.33 45.54 -31.40
N ALA A 119 19.96 45.87 -32.52
CA ALA A 119 19.56 47.02 -33.32
C ALA A 119 18.12 46.90 -33.84
N GLN A 120 17.64 45.68 -34.11
CA GLN A 120 16.24 45.42 -34.46
C GLN A 120 15.31 45.61 -33.25
N HIS A 121 15.66 45.10 -32.07
CA HIS A 121 14.85 45.28 -30.86
C HIS A 121 14.74 46.76 -30.44
N GLU A 122 15.83 47.53 -30.57
CA GLU A 122 15.90 48.97 -30.28
C GLU A 122 15.07 49.82 -31.25
N ARG A 123 14.94 49.41 -32.51
CA ARG A 123 14.11 50.10 -33.51
C ARG A 123 12.64 49.68 -33.46
N GLY A 124 12.36 48.53 -32.84
CA GLY A 124 11.05 47.87 -32.85
C GLY A 124 10.26 48.07 -31.56
N ARG A 125 9.70 46.97 -31.06
CA ARG A 125 8.74 46.93 -29.94
C ARG A 125 9.29 47.41 -28.60
N PHE A 126 10.62 47.47 -28.44
CA PHE A 126 11.30 47.78 -27.17
C PHE A 126 12.03 49.12 -27.18
N LYS A 127 11.72 50.01 -28.15
CA LYS A 127 12.35 51.32 -28.30
C LYS A 127 12.33 52.16 -27.01
N ASP A 128 11.24 52.10 -26.24
CA ASP A 128 11.06 52.86 -25.00
C ASP A 128 11.36 52.04 -23.73
N ASP A 129 11.64 50.73 -23.87
CA ASP A 129 11.95 49.83 -22.75
C ASP A 129 13.46 49.63 -22.62
N ILE A 130 14.14 50.74 -22.31
CA ILE A 130 15.59 50.80 -22.12
C ILE A 130 16.02 49.83 -21.01
N GLN A 131 15.19 49.64 -19.99
CA GLN A 131 15.48 48.75 -18.86
C GLN A 131 15.54 47.29 -19.29
N GLN A 132 14.59 46.80 -20.10
CA GLN A 132 14.61 45.41 -20.57
C GLN A 132 15.77 45.13 -21.53
N LEU A 133 16.07 46.06 -22.44
CA LEU A 133 17.23 45.94 -23.34
C LEU A 133 18.55 45.87 -22.56
N GLN A 134 18.70 46.68 -21.51
CA GLN A 134 19.87 46.62 -20.62
C GLN A 134 19.96 45.27 -19.90
N LYS A 135 18.84 44.73 -19.39
CA LYS A 135 18.82 43.40 -18.76
C LYS A 135 19.29 42.31 -19.72
N TRP A 136 18.82 42.30 -20.97
CA TRP A 136 19.26 41.31 -21.96
C TRP A 136 20.74 41.46 -22.31
N ARG A 137 21.25 42.69 -22.47
CA ARG A 137 22.68 42.95 -22.71
C ARG A 137 23.54 42.43 -21.57
N MET A 138 23.15 42.73 -20.33
CA MET A 138 23.84 42.23 -19.13
C MET A 138 23.80 40.72 -19.04
N ALA A 139 22.67 40.09 -19.36
CA ALA A 139 22.52 38.65 -19.34
C ALA A 139 23.46 37.95 -20.33
N LEU A 140 23.51 38.41 -21.58
CA LEU A 140 24.43 37.88 -22.58
C LEU A 140 25.90 38.08 -22.20
N HIS A 141 26.22 39.26 -21.66
CA HIS A 141 27.56 39.54 -21.17
C HIS A 141 27.99 38.55 -20.08
N GLN A 142 27.15 38.40 -19.04
CA GLN A 142 27.42 37.50 -17.91
C GLN A 142 27.51 36.03 -18.35
N ALA A 143 26.61 35.57 -19.21
CA ALA A 143 26.65 34.19 -19.70
C ALA A 143 27.87 33.91 -20.58
N ALA A 144 28.35 34.90 -21.34
CA ALA A 144 29.56 34.77 -22.15
C ALA A 144 30.87 34.90 -21.35
N ASP A 145 30.82 35.44 -20.14
CA ASP A 145 31.97 35.50 -19.20
C ASP A 145 32.21 34.18 -18.49
N LEU A 146 31.21 33.30 -18.42
CA LEU A 146 31.35 31.96 -17.86
C LEU A 146 32.23 31.08 -18.76
N SER A 147 33.01 30.19 -18.14
CA SER A 147 33.79 29.19 -18.87
C SER A 147 32.86 28.27 -19.66
N GLY A 148 32.95 28.33 -20.98
CA GLY A 148 32.12 27.55 -21.90
C GLY A 148 32.92 26.76 -22.91
N SER A 149 32.21 25.91 -23.65
CA SER A 149 32.79 25.20 -24.79
C SER A 149 32.50 25.96 -26.07
N HIS A 150 33.55 26.28 -26.84
CA HIS A 150 33.43 26.99 -28.11
C HIS A 150 33.58 26.05 -29.30
N PHE A 151 32.68 26.17 -30.27
CA PHE A 151 32.60 25.29 -31.43
C PHE A 151 32.48 26.11 -32.72
N LYS A 152 33.31 25.74 -33.71
CA LYS A 152 33.22 26.25 -35.09
C LYS A 152 32.89 25.10 -36.02
N ILE A 153 31.92 25.29 -36.91
CA ILE A 153 31.56 24.27 -37.89
C ILE A 153 32.79 23.97 -38.78
N GLY A 154 33.15 22.69 -38.93
CA GLY A 154 34.31 22.24 -39.71
C GLY A 154 35.61 22.00 -38.92
N GLY A 155 35.65 22.26 -37.60
CA GLY A 155 36.84 22.05 -36.76
C GLY A 155 36.95 20.67 -36.07
N GLU A 156 35.85 20.15 -35.51
CA GLU A 156 35.77 18.82 -34.88
C GLU A 156 34.40 18.17 -35.19
N TYR A 157 34.31 16.84 -35.13
CA TYR A 157 33.02 16.14 -35.25
C TYR A 157 32.12 16.41 -34.04
N GLU A 158 30.85 16.76 -34.28
CA GLU A 158 29.84 17.02 -33.24
C GLU A 158 29.74 15.91 -32.20
N CYS A 159 29.90 14.65 -32.60
CA CYS A 159 29.81 13.50 -31.69
C CYS A 159 30.94 13.46 -30.64
N LYS A 160 32.14 13.96 -30.96
CA LYS A 160 33.26 14.06 -30.00
C LYS A 160 32.98 15.16 -28.99
N ILE A 161 32.43 16.28 -29.46
CA ILE A 161 32.04 17.41 -28.64
C ILE A 161 30.95 17.01 -27.65
N ILE A 162 29.89 16.36 -28.12
CA ILE A 162 28.79 15.89 -27.27
C ILE A 162 29.31 14.94 -26.19
N LYS A 163 30.27 14.05 -26.51
CA LYS A 163 30.91 13.19 -25.51
C LYS A 163 31.63 13.99 -24.42
N LYS A 164 32.43 15.00 -24.79
CA LYS A 164 33.12 15.89 -23.84
C LYS A 164 32.12 16.58 -22.90
N ILE A 165 31.03 17.14 -23.45
CA ILE A 165 29.96 17.78 -22.68
C ILE A 165 29.32 16.79 -21.69
N ILE A 166 29.03 15.57 -22.13
CA ILE A 166 28.44 14.54 -21.25
C ILE A 166 29.39 14.15 -20.12
N GLU A 167 30.69 14.03 -20.39
CA GLU A 167 31.70 13.70 -19.39
C GLU A 167 31.81 14.83 -18.35
N GLU A 168 31.84 16.09 -18.80
CA GLU A 168 31.86 17.26 -17.92
C GLU A 168 30.62 17.34 -17.03
N ILE A 169 29.43 17.13 -17.61
CA ILE A 169 28.17 17.09 -16.87
C ILE A 169 28.14 15.91 -15.89
N SER A 170 28.59 14.74 -16.31
CA SER A 170 28.60 13.54 -15.45
C SER A 170 29.52 13.73 -14.24
N ASN A 171 30.68 14.36 -14.45
CA ASN A 171 31.62 14.72 -13.39
C ASN A 171 31.01 15.78 -12.47
N LYS A 172 30.37 16.82 -13.02
CA LYS A 172 29.73 17.88 -12.21
C LYS A 172 28.54 17.38 -11.41
N LEU A 173 27.83 16.37 -11.93
CA LEU A 173 26.75 15.69 -11.22
C LEU A 173 27.25 14.67 -10.18
N ASN A 174 28.58 14.46 -10.02
CA ASN A 174 29.19 13.45 -9.14
C ASN A 174 28.66 12.01 -9.39
N ARG A 175 28.47 11.59 -10.65
CA ARG A 175 27.82 10.30 -10.95
C ARG A 175 28.79 9.13 -11.17
N HIS A 176 28.58 8.02 -10.45
CA HIS A 176 29.04 6.69 -10.83
C HIS A 176 27.91 5.88 -11.50
N LEU A 177 27.70 6.09 -12.81
CA LEU A 177 26.68 5.36 -13.57
C LEU A 177 27.00 3.86 -13.68
N LEU A 178 26.01 3.00 -13.43
CA LEU A 178 26.16 1.55 -13.56
C LEU A 178 26.05 1.11 -15.02
N HIS A 179 26.95 0.23 -15.46
CA HIS A 179 26.89 -0.35 -16.81
C HIS A 179 25.70 -1.32 -16.98
N ILE A 180 25.00 -1.21 -18.11
CA ILE A 180 23.78 -1.99 -18.44
C ILE A 180 24.08 -3.02 -19.55
N ALA A 181 24.04 -2.61 -20.82
CA ALA A 181 24.37 -3.41 -22.02
C ALA A 181 24.46 -2.49 -23.26
N CYS A 182 25.21 -2.88 -24.30
CA CYS A 182 25.41 -2.05 -25.50
C CYS A 182 24.14 -1.89 -26.37
N TYR A 183 23.30 -2.93 -26.47
CA TYR A 183 22.09 -2.96 -27.30
C TYR A 183 20.91 -3.59 -26.56
N PRO A 184 20.32 -2.90 -25.57
CA PRO A 184 19.21 -3.44 -24.80
C PRO A 184 17.91 -3.41 -25.61
N VAL A 185 17.42 -4.57 -26.04
CA VAL A 185 16.14 -4.68 -26.77
C VAL A 185 14.97 -4.64 -25.79
N GLY A 186 14.01 -3.73 -25.99
CA GLY A 186 12.77 -3.64 -25.22
C GLY A 186 12.91 -3.18 -23.77
N LEU A 187 14.10 -2.71 -23.36
CA LEU A 187 14.36 -2.22 -21.99
C LEU A 187 13.56 -0.94 -21.70
N GLN A 188 13.50 -0.01 -22.67
CA GLN A 188 12.82 1.26 -22.47
C GLN A 188 11.33 1.10 -22.17
N VAL A 189 10.64 0.20 -22.90
CA VAL A 189 9.23 -0.11 -22.65
C VAL A 189 9.03 -0.64 -21.22
N ARG A 190 9.97 -1.45 -20.69
CA ARG A 190 9.90 -1.98 -19.33
C ARG A 190 10.20 -0.92 -18.27
N VAL A 191 11.17 -0.04 -18.53
CA VAL A 191 11.49 1.09 -17.65
C VAL A 191 10.32 2.07 -17.60
N GLN A 192 9.73 2.41 -18.75
CA GLN A 192 8.58 3.30 -18.86
C GLN A 192 7.35 2.73 -18.14
N ARG A 193 7.07 1.43 -18.29
CA ARG A 193 5.98 0.77 -17.54
C ARG A 193 6.20 0.81 -16.03
N ILE A 194 7.45 0.69 -15.58
CA ILE A 194 7.80 0.83 -14.16
C ILE A 194 7.67 2.30 -13.73
N GLN A 195 8.06 3.26 -14.55
CA GLN A 195 7.85 4.69 -14.27
C GLN A 195 6.36 5.06 -14.18
N GLU A 196 5.52 4.54 -15.07
CA GLU A 196 4.06 4.72 -15.02
C GLU A 196 3.48 4.13 -13.73
N LEU A 197 3.91 2.93 -13.33
CA LEU A 197 3.53 2.33 -12.05
C LEU A 197 3.99 3.16 -10.85
N MET A 198 5.16 3.82 -10.96
CA MET A 198 5.70 4.69 -9.93
C MET A 198 5.01 6.07 -9.90
N ASN A 199 4.57 6.60 -11.04
CA ASN A 199 4.00 7.95 -11.18
C ASN A 199 2.47 7.99 -11.01
N ALA A 200 1.72 6.94 -11.42
CA ALA A 200 0.26 6.98 -11.50
C ALA A 200 -0.49 6.77 -10.16
N GLN A 201 0.19 6.49 -9.05
CA GLN A 201 -0.45 6.12 -7.78
C GLN A 201 0.18 6.73 -6.52
N PHE A 202 1.26 7.52 -6.63
CA PHE A 202 2.18 7.65 -5.50
C PHE A 202 2.90 9.00 -5.41
N ASP A 203 2.18 10.10 -5.18
CA ASP A 203 2.80 11.31 -4.65
C ASP A 203 3.10 11.18 -3.14
N ASN A 204 4.33 11.53 -2.75
CA ASN A 204 4.85 11.58 -1.37
C ASN A 204 4.85 10.26 -0.56
N LYS A 205 5.02 9.12 -1.25
CA LYS A 205 5.04 7.79 -0.64
C LYS A 205 6.29 7.02 -1.06
N VAL A 206 6.91 6.27 -0.15
CA VAL A 206 8.04 5.43 -0.55
C VAL A 206 7.58 4.13 -1.16
N ILE A 207 8.23 3.78 -2.26
CA ILE A 207 7.85 2.68 -3.13
C ILE A 207 8.97 1.65 -3.10
N MET A 208 8.65 0.42 -2.69
CA MET A 208 9.52 -0.72 -2.93
C MET A 208 9.11 -1.44 -4.20
N LEU A 209 10.04 -1.49 -5.15
CA LEU A 209 9.89 -2.20 -6.39
C LEU A 209 10.58 -3.57 -6.30
N GLY A 210 9.79 -4.62 -6.14
CA GLY A 210 10.27 -6.00 -6.20
C GLY A 210 10.33 -6.50 -7.64
N ILE A 211 11.54 -6.67 -8.20
CA ILE A 211 11.72 -7.29 -9.53
C ILE A 211 11.98 -8.79 -9.33
N HIS A 212 11.00 -9.63 -9.65
CA HIS A 212 11.11 -11.08 -9.57
C HIS A 212 10.93 -11.75 -10.95
N GLY A 213 11.39 -12.99 -11.08
CA GLY A 213 11.32 -13.73 -12.35
C GLY A 213 12.41 -14.79 -12.46
N MET A 214 12.31 -15.65 -13.47
CA MET A 214 13.28 -16.72 -13.75
C MET A 214 14.72 -16.20 -13.89
N GLY A 215 15.71 -17.05 -13.66
CA GLY A 215 17.11 -16.72 -13.92
C GLY A 215 17.32 -16.27 -15.38
N GLY A 216 18.27 -15.36 -15.63
CA GLY A 216 18.62 -14.91 -16.98
C GLY A 216 17.68 -13.89 -17.64
N ILE A 217 16.46 -13.67 -17.12
CA ILE A 217 15.45 -12.78 -17.74
C ILE A 217 15.79 -11.27 -17.73
N GLY A 218 16.95 -10.88 -17.19
CA GLY A 218 17.43 -9.49 -17.18
C GLY A 218 17.03 -8.65 -15.96
N LYS A 219 16.69 -9.25 -14.81
CA LYS A 219 16.28 -8.53 -13.59
C LYS A 219 17.32 -7.52 -13.09
N SER A 220 18.57 -7.97 -12.96
CA SER A 220 19.67 -7.12 -12.50
C SER A 220 19.97 -5.98 -13.49
N THR A 221 19.83 -6.26 -14.79
CA THR A 221 19.97 -5.26 -15.87
C THR A 221 18.90 -4.18 -15.76
N LEU A 222 17.65 -4.58 -15.50
CA LEU A 222 16.53 -3.65 -15.29
C LEU A 222 16.69 -2.83 -14.00
N ALA A 223 17.16 -3.45 -12.90
CA ALA A 223 17.43 -2.75 -11.65
C ALA A 223 18.50 -1.67 -11.78
N ARG A 224 19.59 -1.93 -12.52
CA ARG A 224 20.63 -0.93 -12.81
C ARG A 224 20.10 0.24 -13.64
N ALA A 225 19.26 -0.05 -14.63
CA ALA A 225 18.64 0.99 -15.46
C ALA A 225 17.76 1.94 -14.64
N ILE A 226 16.97 1.40 -13.72
CA ILE A 226 16.11 2.18 -12.82
C ILE A 226 16.95 2.95 -11.80
N TYR A 227 18.00 2.35 -11.26
CA TYR A 227 18.92 3.02 -10.34
C TYR A 227 19.57 4.25 -10.98
N ASN A 228 20.16 4.10 -12.17
CA ASN A 228 20.76 5.22 -12.91
C ASN A 228 19.78 6.36 -13.16
N LEU A 229 18.50 6.03 -13.38
CA LEU A 229 17.44 6.99 -13.64
C LEU A 229 16.99 7.76 -12.39
N ARG A 230 16.93 7.11 -11.23
CA ARG A 230 16.27 7.66 -10.02
C ARG A 230 17.22 8.03 -8.90
N ALA A 231 18.45 7.50 -8.87
CA ALA A 231 19.44 7.75 -7.82
C ALA A 231 19.58 9.24 -7.47
N ASN A 232 19.59 10.11 -8.47
CA ASN A 232 19.80 11.56 -8.32
C ASN A 232 18.60 12.33 -7.76
N GLN A 233 17.43 11.68 -7.65
CA GLN A 233 16.25 12.25 -6.99
C GLN A 233 16.31 12.09 -5.47
N PHE A 234 17.28 11.32 -4.99
CA PHE A 234 17.52 11.09 -3.57
C PHE A 234 18.78 11.85 -3.15
N GLU A 235 18.76 12.37 -1.92
CA GLU A 235 19.90 13.08 -1.32
C GLU A 235 21.15 12.18 -1.23
N SER A 236 20.95 10.86 -1.14
CA SER A 236 22.01 9.86 -1.20
C SER A 236 21.46 8.55 -1.78
N SER A 237 22.28 7.83 -2.53
CA SER A 237 21.89 6.57 -3.17
C SER A 237 23.05 5.57 -3.17
N CYS A 238 22.76 4.30 -2.91
CA CYS A 238 23.76 3.22 -2.90
C CYS A 238 23.23 2.01 -3.68
N PHE A 239 24.07 1.40 -4.52
CA PHE A 239 23.72 0.20 -5.28
C PHE A 239 24.54 -1.01 -4.83
N LEU A 240 23.94 -1.82 -3.96
CA LEU A 240 24.60 -3.03 -3.46
C LEU A 240 24.31 -4.25 -4.34
N ALA A 241 25.26 -4.57 -5.21
CA ALA A 241 25.24 -5.81 -5.98
C ALA A 241 25.72 -7.02 -5.16
N ASN A 242 25.07 -8.18 -5.35
CA ASN A 242 25.50 -9.48 -4.84
C ASN A 242 25.80 -9.52 -3.32
N VAL A 243 24.96 -8.85 -2.53
CA VAL A 243 25.15 -8.65 -1.07
C VAL A 243 25.50 -9.94 -0.32
N ARG A 244 24.86 -11.06 -0.66
CA ARG A 244 25.11 -12.37 -0.04
C ARG A 244 26.53 -12.89 -0.31
N GLU A 245 26.98 -12.83 -1.56
CA GLU A 245 28.31 -13.32 -1.94
C GLU A 245 29.39 -12.43 -1.31
N LYS A 246 29.15 -11.11 -1.30
CA LYS A 246 30.06 -10.14 -0.70
C LYS A 246 30.12 -10.22 0.82
N SER A 247 29.00 -10.44 1.51
CA SER A 247 28.98 -10.55 2.98
C SER A 247 29.72 -11.79 3.46
N ILE A 248 29.58 -12.91 2.75
CA ILE A 248 30.26 -14.17 3.06
C ILE A 248 31.76 -14.04 2.80
N LYS A 249 32.15 -13.38 1.70
CA LYS A 249 33.55 -13.28 1.29
C LYS A 249 34.33 -12.20 2.02
N HIS A 250 33.69 -11.09 2.41
CA HIS A 250 34.37 -9.89 2.90
C HIS A 250 33.84 -9.34 4.24
N GLY A 251 32.79 -9.95 4.82
CA GLY A 251 32.22 -9.54 6.11
C GLY A 251 31.26 -8.34 6.03
N LEU A 252 30.57 -8.06 7.14
CA LEU A 252 29.57 -6.98 7.24
C LEU A 252 30.20 -5.58 7.30
N VAL A 253 31.42 -5.48 7.84
CA VAL A 253 32.20 -4.23 7.87
C VAL A 253 32.37 -3.70 6.45
N HIS A 254 32.75 -4.56 5.50
CA HIS A 254 32.89 -4.19 4.09
C HIS A 254 31.59 -3.66 3.48
N ILE A 255 30.43 -4.20 3.87
CA ILE A 255 29.13 -3.71 3.40
C ILE A 255 28.80 -2.35 4.01
N GLN A 256 29.03 -2.16 5.31
CA GLN A 256 28.82 -0.87 5.98
C GLN A 256 29.75 0.20 5.41
N GLU A 257 31.01 -0.14 5.16
CA GLU A 257 31.98 0.74 4.50
C GLU A 257 31.53 1.07 3.08
N THR A 258 31.03 0.10 2.30
CA THR A 258 30.49 0.34 0.95
C THR A 258 29.29 1.28 1.00
N ILE A 259 28.34 1.03 1.91
CA ILE A 259 27.14 1.87 2.10
C ILE A 259 27.55 3.29 2.50
N LEU A 260 28.42 3.43 3.50
CA LEU A 260 28.85 4.73 3.98
C LEU A 260 29.69 5.46 2.93
N SER A 261 30.58 4.78 2.20
CA SER A 261 31.36 5.41 1.14
C SER A 261 30.48 5.91 -0.01
N GLU A 262 29.42 5.16 -0.35
CA GLU A 262 28.49 5.54 -1.41
C GLU A 262 27.45 6.60 -0.95
N LEU A 263 27.07 6.61 0.33
CA LEU A 263 26.10 7.57 0.87
C LEU A 263 26.73 8.85 1.43
N VAL A 264 28.01 8.84 1.81
CA VAL A 264 28.71 9.97 2.46
C VAL A 264 29.74 10.63 1.53
N GLU A 265 29.99 10.07 0.34
CA GLU A 265 31.01 10.52 -0.63
C GLU A 265 32.46 10.59 -0.06
N GLU A 266 32.69 10.09 1.15
CA GLU A 266 34.03 9.97 1.75
C GLU A 266 34.74 8.71 1.22
N ARG A 267 35.88 8.91 0.55
CA ARG A 267 36.77 7.82 0.16
C ARG A 267 37.57 7.36 1.38
N ASP A 268 37.78 6.05 1.49
CA ASP A 268 38.58 5.40 2.55
C ASP A 268 37.97 5.37 3.96
N ILE A 269 36.65 5.20 4.06
CA ILE A 269 36.01 4.81 5.32
C ILE A 269 36.49 3.40 5.68
N LYS A 270 37.50 3.33 6.55
CA LYS A 270 37.88 2.11 7.26
C LYS A 270 37.26 2.16 8.65
N LEU A 271 36.09 1.55 8.78
CA LEU A 271 35.45 1.42 10.08
C LEU A 271 36.30 0.56 11.00
N GLY A 272 36.98 -0.45 10.44
CA GLY A 272 37.81 -1.43 11.15
C GLY A 272 37.00 -2.37 12.05
N ASP A 273 35.83 -1.93 12.50
CA ASP A 273 34.90 -2.65 13.35
C ASP A 273 33.45 -2.18 13.11
N VAL A 274 32.51 -3.12 13.22
CA VAL A 274 31.07 -2.90 12.99
C VAL A 274 30.51 -1.84 13.95
N HIS A 275 30.99 -1.77 15.20
CA HIS A 275 30.47 -0.88 16.23
C HIS A 275 30.82 0.60 16.00
N ARG A 276 31.83 0.89 15.19
CA ARG A 276 32.18 2.26 14.78
C ARG A 276 31.28 2.81 13.68
N GLY A 277 30.71 1.94 12.83
CA GLY A 277 29.80 2.35 11.75
C GLY A 277 28.37 2.64 12.22
N ILE A 278 27.94 2.03 13.34
CA ILE A 278 26.57 2.14 13.85
C ILE A 278 26.16 3.59 14.19
N PRO A 279 26.92 4.38 14.97
CA PRO A 279 26.51 5.74 15.36
C PRO A 279 26.42 6.73 14.19
N THR A 280 27.29 6.57 13.19
CA THR A 280 27.32 7.41 11.98
C THR A 280 26.08 7.19 11.12
N LEU A 281 25.63 5.93 11.02
CA LEU A 281 24.36 5.58 10.37
C LEU A 281 23.14 6.09 11.18
N GLN A 282 23.23 6.13 12.52
CA GLN A 282 22.14 6.58 13.41
C GLN A 282 21.85 8.09 13.33
N LYS A 283 22.84 8.94 13.06
CA LYS A 283 22.63 10.41 12.98
C LYS A 283 21.71 10.83 11.82
N ARG A 284 21.54 9.97 10.81
CA ARG A 284 20.71 10.22 9.61
C ARG A 284 19.33 9.56 9.65
N GLU A 285 18.89 9.07 10.82
CA GLU A 285 17.65 8.29 10.99
C GLU A 285 16.33 9.03 10.68
N ASN A 286 16.28 10.37 10.76
CA ASN A 286 15.04 11.14 10.53
C ASN A 286 14.71 11.33 9.04
N GLU A 287 15.67 11.10 8.14
CA GLU A 287 15.54 11.13 6.68
C GLU A 287 15.15 9.75 6.11
N ILE A 288 15.18 8.72 6.96
CA ILE A 288 14.92 7.33 6.56
C ILE A 288 13.41 7.10 6.48
N GLU A 289 12.89 7.21 5.27
CA GLU A 289 11.50 6.89 4.97
C GLU A 289 11.26 5.38 4.78
N VAL A 290 12.33 4.64 4.47
CA VAL A 290 12.32 3.18 4.26
C VAL A 290 13.50 2.51 4.92
N MET A 291 13.20 1.49 5.72
CA MET A 291 14.21 0.70 6.42
C MET A 291 14.06 -0.77 6.06
N MET A 292 15.08 -1.33 5.42
CA MET A 292 15.21 -2.77 5.20
C MET A 292 16.44 -3.30 5.94
N LEU A 293 16.20 -4.22 6.86
CA LEU A 293 17.19 -4.80 7.75
C LEU A 293 17.24 -6.31 7.49
N ASP A 294 18.21 -6.76 6.70
CA ASP A 294 18.43 -8.19 6.45
C ASP A 294 19.54 -8.70 7.37
N MET A 295 19.15 -9.32 8.51
CA MET A 295 20.02 -9.68 9.63
C MET A 295 20.28 -11.20 9.66
N PRO A 296 21.53 -11.64 9.84
CA PRO A 296 21.87 -13.06 9.90
C PRO A 296 21.28 -13.73 11.16
N LYS A 297 21.19 -15.06 11.12
CA LYS A 297 20.42 -15.84 12.10
C LYS A 297 20.95 -15.76 13.53
N ASP A 298 22.23 -15.44 13.71
CA ASP A 298 22.95 -15.62 14.98
C ASP A 298 23.39 -14.29 15.63
N LEU A 299 22.97 -13.14 15.09
CA LEU A 299 23.38 -11.82 15.58
C LEU A 299 22.43 -11.30 16.68
N LYS A 300 22.92 -11.19 17.93
CA LYS A 300 22.19 -10.51 19.02
C LYS A 300 22.33 -8.99 18.87
N VAL A 301 21.28 -8.32 18.40
CA VAL A 301 21.25 -6.85 18.25
C VAL A 301 20.38 -6.22 19.34
N GLN A 302 20.96 -5.32 20.15
CA GLN A 302 20.20 -4.50 21.09
C GLN A 302 19.71 -3.23 20.40
N TRP A 303 18.40 -3.15 20.14
CA TRP A 303 17.78 -1.97 19.54
C TRP A 303 17.52 -0.90 20.61
N ASN A 304 17.86 0.35 20.28
CA ASN A 304 17.48 1.48 21.11
C ASN A 304 15.95 1.70 20.99
N GLN A 305 15.23 1.49 22.08
CA GLN A 305 13.76 1.43 22.14
C GLN A 305 13.06 2.74 21.76
N THR A 306 13.79 3.86 21.73
CA THR A 306 13.25 5.21 21.51
C THR A 306 13.53 5.75 20.10
N VAL A 307 14.35 5.05 19.32
CA VAL A 307 14.83 5.51 18.01
C VAL A 307 13.67 5.56 17.00
N TYR A 308 12.84 4.53 16.96
CA TYR A 308 11.73 4.41 16.01
C TYR A 308 10.63 5.46 16.20
N ARG A 309 10.47 5.99 17.43
CA ARG A 309 9.61 7.15 17.68
C ARG A 309 10.08 8.39 16.94
N LYS A 310 11.39 8.55 16.79
CA LYS A 310 12.01 9.73 16.17
C LYS A 310 11.93 9.64 14.64
N MET A 311 11.82 8.44 14.08
CA MET A 311 11.64 8.15 12.64
C MET A 311 10.23 8.49 12.15
N LYS A 312 9.83 9.76 12.27
CA LYS A 312 8.48 10.27 11.97
C LYS A 312 8.03 10.08 10.52
N ASN A 313 8.98 9.87 9.60
CA ASN A 313 8.74 9.68 8.17
C ASN A 313 8.81 8.21 7.73
N LEU A 314 9.07 7.27 8.63
CA LEU A 314 9.25 5.87 8.27
C LEU A 314 7.92 5.26 7.82
N GLN A 315 7.80 4.99 6.53
CA GLN A 315 6.58 4.47 5.91
C GLN A 315 6.64 2.95 5.69
N MET A 316 7.82 2.37 5.63
CA MET A 316 7.96 0.93 5.46
C MET A 316 9.14 0.40 6.25
N MET A 317 8.86 -0.64 7.02
CA MET A 317 9.83 -1.32 7.85
C MET A 317 9.82 -2.80 7.51
N LEU A 318 10.93 -3.26 6.93
CA LEU A 318 11.21 -4.65 6.65
C LEU A 318 12.35 -5.10 7.56
N VAL A 319 12.06 -5.95 8.55
CA VAL A 319 13.08 -6.56 9.39
C VAL A 319 13.09 -8.05 9.10
N LYS A 320 14.17 -8.54 8.52
CA LYS A 320 14.46 -9.97 8.40
C LYS A 320 15.47 -10.32 9.49
N SER A 321 15.00 -10.68 10.68
CA SER A 321 15.84 -11.13 11.79
C SER A 321 15.35 -12.47 12.30
N SER A 322 16.27 -13.30 12.83
CA SER A 322 15.94 -14.67 13.27
C SER A 322 15.94 -14.85 14.79
N VAL A 323 16.24 -13.80 15.57
CA VAL A 323 16.48 -13.92 17.03
C VAL A 323 15.33 -13.36 17.87
N ALA A 324 14.89 -14.15 18.86
CA ALA A 324 13.87 -13.81 19.86
C ALA A 324 14.28 -12.74 20.88
N SER A 325 15.59 -12.46 20.99
CA SER A 325 16.16 -11.65 22.07
C SER A 325 16.12 -10.14 21.80
N LEU A 326 15.22 -9.69 20.93
CA LEU A 326 15.03 -8.29 20.62
C LEU A 326 14.21 -7.64 21.75
N ARG A 327 14.71 -6.54 22.34
CA ARG A 327 13.88 -5.72 23.23
C ARG A 327 12.88 -4.92 22.39
N MET A 328 11.62 -4.91 22.81
CA MET A 328 10.53 -4.25 22.08
C MET A 328 10.83 -2.76 21.84
N PRO A 329 10.62 -2.23 20.62
CA PRO A 329 10.44 -0.79 20.43
C PRO A 329 9.26 -0.33 21.30
N LYS A 330 9.44 0.72 22.10
CA LYS A 330 8.33 1.28 22.88
C LYS A 330 7.28 1.92 21.98
N ASP A 331 7.72 2.41 20.81
CA ASP A 331 6.87 3.08 19.83
C ASP A 331 7.22 2.60 18.42
N LEU A 332 6.21 2.51 17.56
CA LEU A 332 6.35 2.38 16.11
C LEU A 332 5.81 3.66 15.46
N PRO A 333 6.44 4.14 14.37
CA PRO A 333 6.02 5.37 13.73
C PRO A 333 4.69 5.18 12.98
N ASN A 334 3.68 5.98 13.33
CA ASN A 334 2.32 5.96 12.76
C ASN A 334 2.24 6.25 11.26
N SER A 335 3.34 6.71 10.67
CA SER A 335 3.54 6.81 9.22
C SER A 335 3.64 5.46 8.51
N LEU A 336 3.84 4.35 9.24
CA LEU A 336 4.04 3.02 8.65
C LEU A 336 2.81 2.55 7.86
N ARG A 337 3.08 2.17 6.62
CA ARG A 337 2.17 1.64 5.61
C ARG A 337 2.44 0.17 5.30
N VAL A 338 3.69 -0.27 5.46
CA VAL A 338 4.07 -1.67 5.31
C VAL A 338 4.95 -2.08 6.48
N LEU A 339 4.54 -3.13 7.18
CA LEU A 339 5.28 -3.72 8.29
C LEU A 339 5.53 -5.19 8.00
N GLU A 340 6.75 -5.51 7.63
CA GLU A 340 7.22 -6.89 7.54
C GLU A 340 8.29 -7.09 8.61
N TRP A 341 8.04 -7.93 9.61
CA TRP A 341 8.99 -8.07 10.72
C TRP A 341 9.12 -9.53 11.14
N TRP A 342 10.21 -10.14 10.71
CA TRP A 342 10.62 -11.50 11.01
C TRP A 342 11.25 -11.48 12.41
N GLY A 343 10.73 -12.30 13.34
CA GLY A 343 11.22 -12.35 14.73
C GLY A 343 10.70 -11.21 15.62
N TYR A 344 9.49 -10.69 15.38
CA TYR A 344 8.93 -9.59 16.17
C TYR A 344 8.88 -9.88 17.69
N PRO A 345 9.44 -9.01 18.57
CA PRO A 345 9.59 -9.29 20.00
C PRO A 345 8.40 -8.91 20.91
N GLY A 346 7.39 -8.20 20.40
CA GLY A 346 6.34 -7.61 21.22
C GLY A 346 5.13 -8.51 21.51
N ALA A 347 4.47 -8.26 22.65
CA ALA A 347 3.23 -8.93 23.08
C ALA A 347 1.94 -8.38 22.42
N SER A 348 2.07 -7.20 21.83
CA SER A 348 1.10 -6.52 20.99
C SER A 348 1.90 -5.58 20.09
N LEU A 349 1.28 -5.03 19.05
CA LEU A 349 1.79 -3.80 18.47
C LEU A 349 1.76 -2.69 19.55
N PRO A 350 2.63 -1.66 19.49
CA PRO A 350 2.62 -0.58 20.47
C PRO A 350 1.24 0.07 20.54
N SER A 351 0.74 0.34 21.74
CA SER A 351 -0.61 0.89 21.97
C SER A 351 -0.86 2.22 21.25
N ASN A 352 0.22 2.99 21.03
CA ASN A 352 0.19 4.29 20.36
C ASN A 352 0.29 4.17 18.82
N PHE A 353 0.35 2.94 18.30
CA PHE A 353 0.51 2.67 16.87
C PHE A 353 -0.86 2.58 16.16
N HIS A 354 -1.18 3.60 15.37
CA HIS A 354 -2.42 3.72 14.61
C HIS A 354 -2.29 3.10 13.22
N LEU A 355 -2.96 1.97 12.99
CA LEU A 355 -2.87 1.13 11.79
C LEU A 355 -3.62 1.65 10.55
N LYS A 356 -4.11 2.90 10.58
CA LYS A 356 -4.97 3.49 9.55
C LYS A 356 -4.34 3.49 8.16
N ASN A 357 -3.01 3.59 8.11
CA ASN A 357 -2.23 3.69 6.89
C ASN A 357 -1.66 2.33 6.42
N LEU A 358 -1.85 1.26 7.21
CA LEU A 358 -1.24 -0.04 6.96
C LEU A 358 -1.94 -0.78 5.80
N VAL A 359 -1.16 -1.13 4.79
CA VAL A 359 -1.57 -1.80 3.56
C VAL A 359 -1.15 -3.28 3.58
N ILE A 360 0.04 -3.56 4.12
CA ILE A 360 0.63 -4.91 4.19
C ILE A 360 1.15 -5.16 5.60
N LEU A 361 0.70 -6.26 6.20
CA LEU A 361 1.23 -6.82 7.45
C LEU A 361 1.75 -8.23 7.16
N ASN A 362 3.07 -8.41 7.21
CA ASN A 362 3.71 -9.69 6.90
C ASN A 362 4.71 -10.05 8.02
N LEU A 363 4.28 -10.82 9.02
CA LEU A 363 5.15 -11.11 10.19
C LEU A 363 5.90 -12.45 10.06
N LEU A 364 5.91 -13.05 8.87
CA LEU A 364 5.61 -14.48 8.80
C LEU A 364 6.75 -15.47 8.82
N THR A 365 7.92 -15.16 8.26
CA THR A 365 8.86 -16.24 7.98
C THR A 365 9.93 -16.33 9.06
N ILE A 366 9.73 -17.33 9.95
CA ILE A 366 10.51 -17.77 11.13
C ILE A 366 9.99 -17.23 12.50
N LEU A 367 8.67 -17.28 12.72
CA LEU A 367 8.01 -17.02 14.02
C LEU A 367 7.97 -18.25 14.96
N GLN A 368 9.07 -18.99 15.14
CA GLN A 368 9.13 -19.99 16.22
C GLN A 368 9.29 -19.37 17.62
N ASN A 369 9.38 -18.03 17.73
CA ASN A 369 9.82 -17.37 18.96
C ASN A 369 9.04 -16.14 19.44
N SER A 370 7.96 -15.67 18.79
CA SER A 370 7.10 -14.63 19.37
C SER A 370 6.04 -15.22 20.31
N LYS A 371 6.50 -15.85 21.41
CA LYS A 371 5.60 -16.36 22.48
C LYS A 371 4.82 -15.26 23.22
N MET A 372 4.87 -14.00 22.78
CA MET A 372 4.32 -12.89 23.56
C MET A 372 2.99 -12.37 22.98
N LEU A 373 2.75 -12.50 21.67
CA LEU A 373 1.59 -11.84 21.04
C LEU A 373 0.26 -12.45 21.49
N ARG A 374 -0.56 -11.66 22.21
CA ARG A 374 -1.87 -12.11 22.73
C ARG A 374 -3.06 -11.53 21.98
N GLN A 375 -3.00 -10.28 21.52
CA GLN A 375 -4.13 -9.66 20.83
C GLN A 375 -3.68 -9.03 19.52
N LEU A 376 -4.49 -9.22 18.47
CA LEU A 376 -4.30 -8.64 17.14
C LEU A 376 -5.63 -8.05 16.64
N VAL A 377 -5.70 -6.72 16.56
CA VAL A 377 -6.89 -5.99 16.10
C VAL A 377 -6.56 -5.27 14.80
N LEU A 378 -7.28 -5.64 13.73
CA LEU A 378 -7.16 -5.15 12.35
C LEU A 378 -8.51 -4.62 11.83
N LYS A 379 -9.37 -4.14 12.72
CA LYS A 379 -10.71 -3.65 12.37
C LYS A 379 -10.64 -2.51 11.35
N GLY A 380 -11.48 -2.56 10.32
CA GLY A 380 -11.64 -1.52 9.30
C GLY A 380 -10.49 -1.42 8.30
N CYS A 381 -9.61 -2.43 8.24
CA CYS A 381 -8.48 -2.44 7.31
C CYS A 381 -8.92 -2.71 5.86
N LYS A 382 -9.39 -1.66 5.17
CA LYS A 382 -9.93 -1.73 3.79
C LYS A 382 -8.93 -2.21 2.74
N ASN A 383 -7.63 -2.23 3.02
CA ASN A 383 -6.60 -2.66 2.06
C ASN A 383 -6.17 -4.13 2.24
N ILE A 384 -6.54 -4.78 3.35
CA ILE A 384 -6.15 -6.17 3.60
C ILE A 384 -6.98 -7.09 2.70
N ARG A 385 -6.28 -7.84 1.85
CA ARG A 385 -6.90 -8.84 0.95
C ARG A 385 -6.76 -10.27 1.44
N ARG A 386 -5.74 -10.58 2.24
CA ARG A 386 -5.48 -11.93 2.75
C ARG A 386 -4.86 -11.85 4.14
N VAL A 387 -5.35 -12.65 5.08
CA VAL A 387 -4.63 -12.96 6.32
C VAL A 387 -3.71 -14.13 6.00
N PRO A 388 -2.39 -13.96 6.18
CA PRO A 388 -1.44 -14.98 5.78
C PRO A 388 -1.32 -16.05 6.88
N ASP A 389 -0.34 -16.96 6.80
CA ASP A 389 -0.13 -17.97 7.84
C ASP A 389 -0.02 -17.33 9.25
N MET A 390 -0.58 -18.00 10.26
CA MET A 390 -0.73 -17.56 11.64
C MET A 390 -0.11 -18.54 12.63
N SER A 391 0.49 -19.64 12.17
CA SER A 391 1.15 -20.67 13.00
C SER A 391 2.23 -20.09 13.93
N GLY A 392 2.79 -18.95 13.54
CA GLY A 392 3.74 -18.16 14.31
C GLY A 392 3.20 -17.39 15.52
N PHE A 393 1.88 -17.41 15.79
CA PHE A 393 1.27 -16.71 16.92
C PHE A 393 0.62 -17.69 17.92
N PRO A 394 1.39 -18.61 18.53
CA PRO A 394 0.82 -19.69 19.34
C PRO A 394 0.08 -19.21 20.61
N ASN A 395 0.38 -18.00 21.09
CA ASN A 395 -0.21 -17.42 22.30
C ASN A 395 -1.29 -16.36 22.02
N LEU A 396 -1.72 -16.22 20.76
CA LEU A 396 -2.78 -15.29 20.39
C LEU A 396 -4.10 -15.73 21.04
N THR A 397 -4.68 -14.84 21.83
CA THR A 397 -5.97 -14.97 22.50
C THR A 397 -7.09 -14.22 21.77
N GLU A 398 -6.80 -13.15 21.03
CA GLU A 398 -7.85 -12.38 20.34
C GLU A 398 -7.41 -11.95 18.94
N LEU A 399 -8.29 -12.17 17.96
CA LEU A 399 -8.14 -11.70 16.59
C LEU A 399 -9.43 -10.99 16.14
N CYS A 400 -9.31 -9.72 15.77
CA CYS A 400 -10.42 -8.94 15.24
C CYS A 400 -10.08 -8.42 13.83
N LEU A 401 -10.85 -8.85 12.84
CA LEU A 401 -10.76 -8.53 11.41
C LEU A 401 -12.01 -7.78 10.92
N ALA A 402 -12.85 -7.29 11.84
CA ALA A 402 -14.14 -6.68 11.49
C ALA A 402 -14.00 -5.58 10.43
N ASP A 403 -14.98 -5.43 9.54
CA ASP A 403 -15.05 -4.41 8.49
C ASP A 403 -13.88 -4.42 7.49
N CYS A 404 -13.15 -5.53 7.37
CA CYS A 404 -12.14 -5.72 6.32
C CYS A 404 -12.81 -6.11 4.99
N THR A 405 -13.51 -5.16 4.36
CA THR A 405 -14.38 -5.40 3.19
C THR A 405 -13.67 -5.93 1.94
N ASN A 406 -12.34 -5.82 1.85
CA ASN A 406 -11.54 -6.39 0.77
C ASN A 406 -10.86 -7.72 1.11
N LEU A 407 -11.07 -8.27 2.31
CA LEU A 407 -10.50 -9.54 2.74
C LEU A 407 -11.14 -10.70 1.97
N ILE A 408 -10.31 -11.49 1.28
CA ILE A 408 -10.74 -12.62 0.44
C ILE A 408 -10.47 -13.96 1.11
N LYS A 409 -9.34 -14.07 1.82
CA LYS A 409 -8.84 -15.34 2.34
C LYS A 409 -8.20 -15.19 3.71
N ILE A 410 -8.49 -16.12 4.59
CA ILE A 410 -7.78 -16.37 5.84
C ILE A 410 -7.04 -17.71 5.71
N HIS A 411 -5.77 -17.75 6.12
CA HIS A 411 -4.96 -18.96 6.02
C HIS A 411 -5.39 -20.06 7.00
N ASP A 412 -5.29 -21.32 6.60
CA ASP A 412 -5.76 -22.50 7.36
C ASP A 412 -5.10 -22.66 8.74
N SER A 413 -3.88 -22.16 8.88
CA SER A 413 -3.14 -22.14 10.15
C SER A 413 -3.89 -21.45 11.30
N LEU A 414 -4.78 -20.48 11.01
CA LEU A 414 -5.59 -19.84 12.03
C LEU A 414 -6.43 -20.88 12.80
N GLY A 415 -6.87 -21.94 12.12
CA GLY A 415 -7.68 -22.99 12.72
C GLY A 415 -6.97 -23.79 13.82
N PHE A 416 -5.66 -23.66 14.00
CA PHE A 416 -4.87 -24.43 14.96
C PHE A 416 -4.32 -23.60 16.13
N LEU A 417 -4.79 -22.36 16.31
CA LEU A 417 -4.37 -21.51 17.43
C LEU A 417 -5.08 -21.88 18.75
N HIS A 418 -4.52 -22.83 19.49
CA HIS A 418 -5.15 -23.40 20.70
C HIS A 418 -5.44 -22.40 21.83
N ASN A 419 -4.80 -21.22 21.84
CA ASN A 419 -5.02 -20.19 22.86
C ASN A 419 -6.03 -19.11 22.45
N LEU A 420 -6.51 -19.12 21.20
CA LEU A 420 -7.42 -18.10 20.68
C LEU A 420 -8.77 -18.23 21.38
N ARG A 421 -9.22 -17.15 22.03
CA ARG A 421 -10.49 -17.00 22.75
C ARG A 421 -11.52 -16.20 21.95
N TRP A 422 -11.08 -15.19 21.21
CA TRP A 422 -11.97 -14.33 20.43
C TRP A 422 -11.55 -14.28 18.96
N LEU A 423 -12.47 -14.57 18.04
CA LEU A 423 -12.28 -14.42 16.60
C LEU A 423 -13.46 -13.67 16.00
N CYS A 424 -13.22 -12.47 15.49
CA CYS A 424 -14.24 -11.67 14.79
C CYS A 424 -13.77 -11.34 13.37
N ALA A 425 -14.60 -11.61 12.37
CA ALA A 425 -14.43 -11.20 10.98
C ALA A 425 -15.72 -10.58 10.41
N GLU A 426 -16.52 -9.96 11.29
CA GLU A 426 -17.77 -9.28 10.93
C GLU A 426 -17.60 -8.34 9.73
N GLY A 427 -18.57 -8.30 8.81
CA GLY A 427 -18.56 -7.37 7.69
C GLY A 427 -17.45 -7.59 6.64
N CYS A 428 -16.76 -8.74 6.67
CA CYS A 428 -15.79 -9.13 5.65
C CYS A 428 -16.51 -9.67 4.39
N THR A 429 -17.20 -8.78 3.67
CA THR A 429 -18.14 -9.15 2.58
C THR A 429 -17.52 -9.94 1.43
N LYS A 430 -16.21 -9.80 1.16
CA LYS A 430 -15.49 -10.56 0.11
C LYS A 430 -14.81 -11.83 0.61
N LEU A 431 -14.97 -12.20 1.88
CA LEU A 431 -14.31 -13.37 2.46
C LEU A 431 -14.91 -14.66 1.89
N VAL A 432 -14.13 -15.36 1.07
CA VAL A 432 -14.53 -16.63 0.43
C VAL A 432 -13.89 -17.83 1.13
N ILE A 433 -12.62 -17.69 1.54
CA ILE A 433 -11.82 -18.79 2.08
C ILE A 433 -11.56 -18.55 3.56
N PHE A 434 -12.27 -19.28 4.41
CA PHE A 434 -12.01 -19.42 5.84
C PHE A 434 -11.16 -20.68 6.09
N PRO A 435 -10.49 -20.85 7.26
CA PRO A 435 -9.78 -22.09 7.56
C PRO A 435 -10.67 -23.31 7.34
N ARG A 436 -10.18 -24.32 6.63
CA ARG A 436 -10.97 -25.52 6.29
C ARG A 436 -11.14 -26.47 7.46
N ARG A 437 -10.19 -26.46 8.40
CA ARG A 437 -10.16 -27.32 9.58
C ARG A 437 -9.87 -26.47 10.81
N ILE A 438 -10.61 -26.70 11.89
CA ILE A 438 -10.49 -25.92 13.12
C ILE A 438 -10.36 -26.85 14.34
N LYS A 439 -9.39 -26.52 15.18
CA LYS A 439 -9.06 -27.10 16.49
C LYS A 439 -8.71 -25.98 17.49
N LEU A 440 -9.62 -25.03 17.66
CA LEU A 440 -9.47 -23.86 18.53
C LEU A 440 -10.01 -24.14 19.95
N THR A 441 -9.32 -24.98 20.72
CA THR A 441 -9.83 -25.50 22.00
C THR A 441 -10.09 -24.44 23.09
N SER A 442 -9.52 -23.24 22.96
CA SER A 442 -9.76 -22.11 23.88
C SER A 442 -10.78 -21.09 23.38
N LEU A 443 -11.35 -21.26 22.18
CA LEU A 443 -12.25 -20.25 21.60
C LEU A 443 -13.51 -20.14 22.45
N GLU A 444 -13.91 -18.91 22.75
CA GLU A 444 -15.09 -18.55 23.52
C GLU A 444 -16.13 -17.85 22.63
N HIS A 445 -15.65 -17.04 21.68
CA HIS A 445 -16.48 -16.25 20.76
C HIS A 445 -15.99 -16.34 19.32
N LEU A 446 -16.91 -16.69 18.41
CA LEU A 446 -16.71 -16.65 16.96
C LEU A 446 -17.78 -15.78 16.31
N CYS A 447 -17.38 -14.71 15.64
CA CYS A 447 -18.29 -13.86 14.86
C CYS A 447 -17.81 -13.77 13.41
N ILE A 448 -18.63 -14.25 12.47
CA ILE A 448 -18.43 -14.13 11.02
C ILE A 448 -19.67 -13.54 10.34
N LYS A 449 -20.42 -12.71 11.08
CA LYS A 449 -21.58 -11.98 10.61
C LYS A 449 -21.28 -11.16 9.35
N ASP A 450 -22.25 -11.07 8.46
CA ASP A 450 -22.20 -10.31 7.20
C ASP A 450 -21.02 -10.70 6.28
N CYS A 451 -20.46 -11.90 6.46
CA CYS A 451 -19.52 -12.52 5.52
C CYS A 451 -20.28 -13.14 4.34
N SER A 452 -20.92 -12.29 3.53
CA SER A 452 -21.88 -12.69 2.49
C SER A 452 -21.30 -13.57 1.37
N SER A 453 -19.99 -13.56 1.15
CA SER A 453 -19.30 -14.44 0.17
C SER A 453 -18.87 -15.80 0.73
N LEU A 454 -19.04 -16.04 2.04
CA LEU A 454 -18.59 -17.27 2.69
C LEU A 454 -19.64 -18.38 2.51
N VAL A 455 -19.26 -19.50 1.88
CA VAL A 455 -20.20 -20.57 1.46
C VAL A 455 -20.04 -21.87 2.25
N MET A 456 -18.90 -22.06 2.92
CA MET A 456 -18.57 -23.31 3.62
C MET A 456 -18.07 -23.04 5.03
N LEU A 457 -18.52 -23.88 5.98
CA LEU A 457 -17.98 -23.92 7.34
C LEU A 457 -16.79 -24.88 7.44
N PRO A 458 -15.89 -24.65 8.40
CA PRO A 458 -14.78 -25.54 8.73
C PRO A 458 -15.23 -26.89 9.28
N GLU A 459 -14.39 -27.91 9.08
CA GLU A 459 -14.46 -29.16 9.85
C GLU A 459 -13.85 -28.98 11.25
N ILE A 460 -14.62 -29.28 12.30
CA ILE A 460 -14.16 -29.17 13.69
C ILE A 460 -13.49 -30.48 14.13
N LEU A 461 -12.17 -30.46 14.31
CA LEU A 461 -11.38 -31.68 14.52
C LEU A 461 -11.35 -32.18 15.98
N ALA A 462 -11.74 -31.35 16.95
CA ALA A 462 -11.75 -31.74 18.36
C ALA A 462 -12.84 -31.01 19.16
N PRO A 463 -13.27 -31.56 20.31
CA PRO A 463 -14.25 -30.90 21.16
C PRO A 463 -13.81 -29.49 21.62
N MET A 464 -14.66 -28.49 21.41
CA MET A 464 -14.47 -27.10 21.84
C MET A 464 -15.46 -26.76 22.94
N GLN A 465 -15.09 -27.07 24.19
CA GLN A 465 -15.98 -26.89 25.37
C GLN A 465 -16.11 -25.44 25.82
N LYS A 466 -15.18 -24.56 25.42
CA LYS A 466 -15.17 -23.16 25.84
C LYS A 466 -15.97 -22.24 24.92
N LEU A 467 -16.30 -22.68 23.70
CA LEU A 467 -16.97 -21.85 22.71
C LEU A 467 -18.41 -21.67 23.13
N LYS A 468 -18.79 -20.44 23.53
CA LYS A 468 -20.13 -20.12 24.02
C LYS A 468 -21.00 -19.45 22.97
N TYR A 469 -20.40 -18.68 22.07
CA TYR A 469 -21.11 -17.82 21.13
C TYR A 469 -20.61 -17.99 19.70
N VAL A 470 -21.54 -18.23 18.77
CA VAL A 470 -21.29 -18.29 17.34
C VAL A 470 -22.31 -17.43 16.60
N ASP A 471 -21.83 -16.48 15.82
CA ASP A 471 -22.65 -15.62 14.96
C ASP A 471 -22.31 -15.84 13.49
N LEU A 472 -23.30 -16.36 12.74
CA LEU A 472 -23.24 -16.68 11.31
C LEU A 472 -24.17 -15.79 10.49
N ASP A 473 -24.72 -14.73 11.06
CA ASP A 473 -25.77 -13.92 10.43
C ASP A 473 -25.35 -13.41 9.04
N GLY A 474 -26.27 -13.42 8.08
CA GLY A 474 -26.05 -12.86 6.73
C GLY A 474 -24.98 -13.60 5.90
N THR A 475 -24.63 -14.84 6.27
CA THR A 475 -23.67 -15.65 5.51
C THR A 475 -24.35 -16.46 4.39
N SER A 476 -23.58 -16.78 3.34
CA SER A 476 -24.02 -17.67 2.25
C SER A 476 -23.73 -19.15 2.52
N ILE A 477 -23.53 -19.54 3.79
CA ILE A 477 -23.24 -20.92 4.19
C ILE A 477 -24.42 -21.81 3.80
N LYS A 478 -24.13 -22.95 3.15
CA LYS A 478 -25.17 -23.84 2.61
C LYS A 478 -25.52 -25.03 3.52
N ASN A 479 -24.60 -25.51 4.35
CA ASN A 479 -24.80 -26.70 5.18
C ASN A 479 -23.99 -26.62 6.50
N LEU A 480 -24.48 -27.27 7.56
CA LEU A 480 -23.72 -27.53 8.79
C LEU A 480 -22.98 -28.89 8.68
N PRO A 481 -21.64 -28.93 8.83
CA PRO A 481 -20.92 -30.19 8.84
C PRO A 481 -21.21 -31.01 10.11
N ARG A 482 -21.21 -32.35 10.01
CA ARG A 482 -21.43 -33.25 11.18
C ARG A 482 -20.44 -32.99 12.32
N SER A 483 -19.24 -32.50 12.00
CA SER A 483 -18.22 -32.15 13.00
C SER A 483 -18.65 -31.02 13.94
N MET A 484 -19.70 -30.25 13.64
CA MET A 484 -20.26 -29.25 14.56
C MET A 484 -20.73 -29.84 15.90
N GLN A 485 -21.00 -31.16 15.98
CA GLN A 485 -21.25 -31.87 17.24
C GLN A 485 -20.09 -31.74 18.27
N ASN A 486 -18.91 -31.33 17.82
CA ASN A 486 -17.76 -31.06 18.67
C ASN A 486 -17.85 -29.71 19.40
N LEU A 487 -18.80 -28.83 19.07
CA LEU A 487 -19.02 -27.54 19.76
C LEU A 487 -19.79 -27.72 21.07
N LYS A 488 -19.29 -28.58 21.96
CA LYS A 488 -19.98 -29.02 23.19
C LYS A 488 -20.28 -27.90 24.19
N GLY A 489 -19.59 -26.76 24.09
CA GLY A 489 -19.81 -25.60 24.97
C GLY A 489 -20.81 -24.57 24.47
N LEU A 490 -21.35 -24.74 23.25
CA LEU A 490 -22.09 -23.70 22.56
C LEU A 490 -23.41 -23.39 23.28
N GLN A 491 -23.60 -22.12 23.65
CA GLN A 491 -24.80 -21.64 24.34
C GLN A 491 -25.65 -20.76 23.44
N ILE A 492 -25.03 -19.96 22.56
CA ILE A 492 -25.71 -19.00 21.71
C ILE A 492 -25.30 -19.23 20.25
N LEU A 493 -26.29 -19.41 19.38
CA LEU A 493 -26.11 -19.58 17.95
C LEU A 493 -27.03 -18.61 17.20
N SER A 494 -26.43 -17.74 16.40
CA SER A 494 -27.15 -16.83 15.51
C SER A 494 -26.96 -17.26 14.05
N MET A 495 -28.06 -17.45 13.33
CA MET A 495 -28.10 -17.85 11.92
C MET A 495 -29.13 -17.04 11.13
N ASN A 496 -29.33 -15.78 11.50
CA ASN A 496 -30.29 -14.90 10.84
C ASN A 496 -29.92 -14.71 9.37
N ARG A 497 -30.91 -14.69 8.47
CA ARG A 497 -30.70 -14.53 7.01
C ARG A 497 -29.65 -15.48 6.40
N CYS A 498 -29.48 -16.69 6.94
CA CYS A 498 -28.53 -17.67 6.42
C CYS A 498 -29.11 -18.51 5.27
N LYS A 499 -28.36 -18.66 4.17
CA LYS A 499 -28.82 -19.45 3.00
C LYS A 499 -29.07 -20.93 3.26
N MET A 500 -28.41 -21.53 4.26
CA MET A 500 -28.68 -22.94 4.65
C MET A 500 -30.11 -23.17 5.15
N LEU A 501 -30.83 -22.10 5.51
CA LEU A 501 -32.23 -22.12 5.92
C LEU A 501 -33.20 -21.95 4.73
N GLU A 502 -32.70 -21.79 3.50
CA GLU A 502 -33.49 -21.67 2.26
C GLU A 502 -33.80 -23.01 1.56
N ILE A 503 -33.27 -24.14 2.05
CA ILE A 503 -33.39 -25.44 1.35
C ILE A 503 -34.81 -26.00 1.48
N ASN A 504 -35.56 -25.98 0.36
CA ASN A 504 -36.93 -26.47 0.19
C ASN A 504 -37.03 -28.03 0.09
N GLY A 505 -36.43 -28.78 1.01
CA GLY A 505 -36.39 -30.25 0.96
C GLY A 505 -36.38 -30.94 2.33
N ARG A 506 -36.66 -32.26 2.35
CA ARG A 506 -36.94 -33.11 3.54
C ARG A 506 -35.93 -33.07 4.71
N SER A 507 -34.75 -32.48 4.55
CA SER A 507 -33.76 -32.27 5.62
C SER A 507 -33.55 -30.78 5.91
N ASN A 508 -34.30 -30.24 6.87
CA ASN A 508 -34.05 -28.89 7.40
C ASN A 508 -32.84 -28.95 8.34
N VAL A 509 -31.91 -27.99 8.27
CA VAL A 509 -30.78 -27.83 9.21
C VAL A 509 -31.27 -27.84 10.67
N VAL A 510 -32.48 -27.32 10.91
CA VAL A 510 -33.15 -27.34 12.22
C VAL A 510 -33.32 -28.77 12.77
N GLN A 511 -33.49 -29.78 11.91
CA GLN A 511 -33.60 -31.19 12.34
C GLN A 511 -32.31 -31.77 12.90
N MET A 512 -31.16 -31.17 12.56
CA MET A 512 -29.86 -31.62 13.05
C MET A 512 -29.48 -30.93 14.36
N LEU A 513 -30.15 -29.84 14.75
CA LEU A 513 -29.79 -29.03 15.92
C LEU A 513 -29.74 -29.81 17.24
N PRO A 514 -30.73 -30.68 17.58
CA PRO A 514 -30.67 -31.41 18.85
C PRO A 514 -29.43 -32.31 18.95
N LYS A 515 -29.05 -32.92 17.82
CA LYS A 515 -27.89 -33.81 17.71
C LYS A 515 -26.57 -33.03 17.71
N LEU A 516 -26.52 -31.87 17.06
CA LEU A 516 -25.30 -31.07 16.91
C LEU A 516 -25.04 -30.16 18.12
N PHE A 517 -26.07 -29.61 18.75
CA PHE A 517 -25.97 -28.60 19.81
C PHE A 517 -26.91 -28.88 21.00
N PRO A 518 -26.72 -29.99 21.74
CA PRO A 518 -27.63 -30.40 22.82
C PRO A 518 -27.68 -29.42 24.01
N TYR A 519 -26.67 -28.56 24.17
CA TYR A 519 -26.54 -27.59 25.27
C TYR A 519 -26.87 -26.14 24.85
N LEU A 520 -27.42 -25.94 23.65
CA LEU A 520 -27.77 -24.62 23.15
C LEU A 520 -28.87 -23.99 24.01
N LYS A 521 -28.67 -22.75 24.44
CA LYS A 521 -29.59 -21.96 25.25
C LYS A 521 -30.36 -20.92 24.44
N GLU A 522 -29.71 -20.31 23.46
CA GLU A 522 -30.30 -19.27 22.63
C GLU A 522 -30.08 -19.55 21.15
N LEU A 523 -31.15 -19.49 20.37
CA LEU A 523 -31.16 -19.74 18.94
C LEU A 523 -31.86 -18.59 18.21
N TRP A 524 -31.13 -17.94 17.33
CA TRP A 524 -31.65 -16.83 16.52
C TRP A 524 -31.76 -17.26 15.05
N LEU A 525 -32.97 -17.20 14.51
CA LEU A 525 -33.34 -17.60 13.15
C LEU A 525 -34.14 -16.50 12.45
N ASP A 526 -33.93 -15.26 12.81
CA ASP A 526 -34.66 -14.10 12.31
C ASP A 526 -34.48 -13.92 10.80
N GLU A 527 -35.53 -13.38 10.16
CA GLU A 527 -35.59 -13.09 8.72
C GLU A 527 -35.26 -14.31 7.85
N SER A 528 -35.51 -15.53 8.36
CA SER A 528 -35.24 -16.77 7.65
C SER A 528 -36.39 -17.16 6.73
N SER A 529 -36.06 -17.88 5.66
CA SER A 529 -37.01 -18.42 4.68
C SER A 529 -37.63 -19.76 5.08
N LEU A 530 -37.49 -20.17 6.34
CA LEU A 530 -38.01 -21.43 6.86
C LEU A 530 -39.52 -21.51 6.67
N THR A 531 -40.03 -22.68 6.27
CA THR A 531 -41.47 -22.93 6.14
C THR A 531 -42.03 -23.68 7.34
N ILE A 532 -41.24 -24.55 7.99
CA ILE A 532 -41.67 -25.38 9.12
C ILE A 532 -40.56 -25.46 10.17
N ILE A 533 -40.90 -25.28 11.44
CA ILE A 533 -40.06 -25.73 12.56
C ILE A 533 -40.45 -27.18 12.91
N PRO A 534 -39.54 -28.16 12.78
CA PRO A 534 -39.83 -29.57 12.97
C PRO A 534 -40.00 -29.95 14.46
N ALA A 535 -40.78 -31.00 14.74
CA ALA A 535 -41.07 -31.49 16.10
C ALA A 535 -39.81 -31.88 16.89
N CYS A 536 -38.73 -32.31 16.21
CA CYS A 536 -37.46 -32.64 16.86
C CYS A 536 -36.82 -31.45 17.61
N ILE A 537 -37.26 -30.20 17.41
CA ILE A 537 -36.83 -29.07 18.24
C ILE A 537 -37.19 -29.28 19.74
N GLU A 538 -38.18 -30.12 20.04
CA GLU A 538 -38.52 -30.53 21.41
C GLU A 538 -37.35 -31.25 22.12
N GLU A 539 -36.49 -31.91 21.34
CA GLU A 539 -35.29 -32.58 21.86
C GLU A 539 -34.20 -31.60 22.30
N CYS A 540 -34.32 -30.30 21.99
CA CYS A 540 -33.41 -29.24 22.44
C CYS A 540 -33.69 -28.82 23.89
N HIS A 541 -33.58 -29.73 24.85
CA HIS A 541 -33.97 -29.54 26.26
C HIS A 541 -33.30 -28.36 26.98
N SER A 542 -32.14 -27.89 26.49
CA SER A 542 -31.41 -26.76 27.07
C SER A 542 -31.83 -25.39 26.52
N LEU A 543 -32.67 -25.36 25.47
CA LEU A 543 -33.02 -24.15 24.74
C LEU A 543 -34.02 -23.32 25.54
N ASP A 544 -33.60 -22.12 25.92
CA ASP A 544 -34.36 -21.15 26.70
C ASP A 544 -35.00 -20.07 25.80
N TYR A 545 -34.27 -19.64 24.76
CA TYR A 545 -34.70 -18.59 23.84
C TYR A 545 -34.67 -19.04 22.38
N LEU A 546 -35.79 -18.81 21.68
CA LEU A 546 -35.91 -18.99 20.24
C LEU A 546 -36.40 -17.69 19.59
N SER A 547 -35.62 -17.14 18.66
CA SER A 547 -36.00 -15.97 17.84
C SER A 547 -36.32 -16.39 16.41
N LEU A 548 -37.51 -16.02 15.96
CA LEU A 548 -38.10 -16.24 14.63
C LEU A 548 -38.69 -14.93 14.11
N TYR A 549 -38.09 -13.80 14.46
CA TYR A 549 -38.55 -12.48 14.07
C TYR A 549 -38.55 -12.34 12.54
N ASN A 550 -39.65 -11.86 11.96
CA ASN A 550 -39.80 -11.56 10.53
C ASN A 550 -39.57 -12.78 9.59
N CYS A 551 -39.89 -13.98 10.03
CA CYS A 551 -39.87 -15.22 9.23
C CYS A 551 -41.16 -15.36 8.40
N LYS A 552 -41.29 -14.53 7.36
CA LYS A 552 -42.52 -14.39 6.56
C LYS A 552 -43.01 -15.67 5.86
N LYS A 553 -42.15 -16.66 5.65
CA LYS A 553 -42.49 -17.93 4.97
C LYS A 553 -42.86 -19.04 5.94
N LEU A 554 -42.69 -18.83 7.25
CA LEU A 554 -42.90 -19.84 8.27
C LEU A 554 -44.40 -20.08 8.44
N ARG A 555 -44.86 -21.30 8.13
CA ARG A 555 -46.27 -21.70 8.17
C ARG A 555 -46.61 -22.53 9.39
N GLU A 556 -45.69 -23.33 9.91
CA GLU A 556 -46.02 -24.32 10.96
C GLU A 556 -44.88 -24.48 11.97
N ILE A 557 -45.22 -24.65 13.25
CA ILE A 557 -44.30 -25.01 14.33
C ILE A 557 -44.78 -26.30 14.96
N ARG A 558 -44.09 -27.42 14.68
CA ARG A 558 -44.53 -28.77 15.06
C ARG A 558 -44.11 -29.21 16.46
N GLY A 559 -43.53 -28.32 17.26
CA GLY A 559 -43.05 -28.61 18.59
C GLY A 559 -42.23 -27.46 19.17
N LEU A 560 -42.06 -27.45 20.50
CA LEU A 560 -41.26 -26.46 21.22
C LEU A 560 -40.46 -27.10 22.35
N PRO A 561 -39.22 -26.64 22.60
CA PRO A 561 -38.40 -27.17 23.68
C PRO A 561 -39.10 -27.07 25.04
N PRO A 562 -38.95 -28.08 25.92
CA PRO A 562 -39.70 -28.17 27.16
C PRO A 562 -39.36 -27.09 28.19
N ASN A 563 -38.12 -26.62 28.22
CA ASN A 563 -37.61 -25.64 29.18
C ASN A 563 -37.54 -24.21 28.62
N MET A 564 -38.13 -23.97 27.45
CA MET A 564 -38.07 -22.67 26.77
C MET A 564 -38.96 -21.64 27.49
N THR A 565 -38.39 -20.50 27.86
CA THR A 565 -39.13 -19.41 28.53
C THR A 565 -39.41 -18.22 27.62
N ARG A 566 -38.64 -18.05 26.54
CA ARG A 566 -38.69 -16.88 25.66
C ARG A 566 -38.84 -17.31 24.18
N LEU A 567 -39.86 -16.80 23.49
CA LEU A 567 -40.08 -17.00 22.05
C LEU A 567 -40.41 -15.66 21.39
N SER A 568 -39.63 -15.28 20.38
CA SER A 568 -39.93 -14.14 19.50
C SER A 568 -40.35 -14.66 18.14
N ALA A 569 -41.52 -14.26 17.64
CA ALA A 569 -42.04 -14.68 16.32
C ALA A 569 -42.85 -13.56 15.64
N GLU A 570 -42.51 -12.31 15.94
CA GLU A 570 -43.20 -11.16 15.35
C GLU A 570 -43.08 -11.14 13.83
N ASN A 571 -44.13 -10.77 13.11
CA ASN A 571 -44.15 -10.71 11.64
C ASN A 571 -43.87 -12.06 10.94
N SER A 572 -44.20 -13.18 11.58
CA SER A 572 -44.12 -14.55 11.03
C SER A 572 -45.51 -15.17 10.92
N LEU A 573 -45.93 -15.59 9.72
CA LEU A 573 -47.32 -16.04 9.41
C LEU A 573 -47.54 -17.54 9.69
N VAL A 574 -47.68 -17.93 10.97
CA VAL A 574 -47.84 -19.35 11.35
C VAL A 574 -49.33 -19.76 11.40
N GLU A 575 -49.73 -20.79 10.63
CA GLU A 575 -50.94 -21.57 10.86
C GLU A 575 -50.68 -22.46 12.09
N VAL A 576 -51.30 -22.12 13.21
CA VAL A 576 -51.08 -22.80 14.50
C VAL A 576 -52.24 -23.76 14.73
N ASP A 577 -51.95 -25.07 14.80
CA ASP A 577 -52.96 -26.04 15.19
C ASP A 577 -53.35 -25.89 16.68
N SER A 578 -54.53 -26.40 17.05
CA SER A 578 -55.08 -26.26 18.40
C SER A 578 -54.17 -26.84 19.49
N SER A 579 -53.34 -27.83 19.16
CA SER A 579 -52.33 -28.41 20.05
C SER A 579 -51.17 -27.45 20.33
N THR A 580 -50.61 -26.83 19.28
CA THR A 580 -49.47 -25.90 19.37
C THR A 580 -49.88 -24.61 20.09
N LEU A 581 -51.11 -24.14 19.83
CA LEU A 581 -51.69 -22.96 20.48
C LEU A 581 -51.90 -23.23 21.98
N ASN A 582 -52.45 -24.39 22.35
CA ASN A 582 -52.59 -24.79 23.75
C ASN A 582 -51.24 -25.01 24.45
N MET A 583 -50.22 -25.50 23.74
CA MET A 583 -48.87 -25.67 24.27
C MET A 583 -48.20 -24.32 24.56
N LEU A 584 -48.32 -23.35 23.64
CA LEU A 584 -47.84 -21.98 23.77
C LEU A 584 -48.52 -21.24 24.93
N VAL A 585 -49.84 -21.37 25.05
CA VAL A 585 -50.64 -20.72 26.10
C VAL A 585 -50.35 -21.29 27.49
N ARG A 586 -50.03 -22.60 27.61
CA ARG A 586 -49.75 -23.25 28.91
C ARG A 586 -48.35 -23.05 29.45
N ARG A 587 -47.35 -22.84 28.58
CA ARG A 587 -45.93 -22.79 28.98
C ARG A 587 -45.34 -21.38 29.06
N VAL A 588 -46.00 -20.39 28.46
CA VAL A 588 -45.47 -19.01 28.42
C VAL A 588 -46.16 -18.14 29.46
N SER A 589 -45.41 -17.75 30.49
CA SER A 589 -45.82 -16.67 31.40
C SER A 589 -45.96 -15.38 30.59
N LEU A 590 -47.11 -14.73 30.70
CA LEU A 590 -47.67 -13.65 29.85
C LEU A 590 -46.84 -12.33 29.72
N SER A 591 -45.53 -12.32 29.97
CA SER A 591 -44.71 -11.08 29.95
C SER A 591 -43.80 -10.89 28.73
N SER A 592 -43.64 -11.88 27.83
CA SER A 592 -42.65 -11.74 26.74
C SER A 592 -43.00 -12.41 25.40
N ILE A 593 -44.26 -12.82 25.16
CA ILE A 593 -44.76 -12.90 23.79
C ILE A 593 -45.09 -11.46 23.41
N ILE A 594 -44.23 -10.83 22.61
CA ILE A 594 -44.57 -9.51 22.10
C ILE A 594 -45.85 -9.67 21.26
N VAL A 595 -46.82 -8.85 21.62
CA VAL A 595 -48.27 -8.91 21.32
C VAL A 595 -48.62 -9.08 19.83
N SER A 596 -47.66 -8.98 18.90
CA SER A 596 -47.84 -9.18 17.47
C SER A 596 -47.96 -10.65 17.03
N THR A 597 -47.60 -11.63 17.87
CA THR A 597 -47.81 -13.07 17.56
C THR A 597 -49.30 -13.47 17.65
N ILE A 598 -50.10 -12.77 18.48
CA ILE A 598 -51.53 -13.07 18.68
C ILE A 598 -52.41 -12.56 17.53
N THR A 599 -51.98 -11.55 16.79
CA THR A 599 -52.72 -11.06 15.60
C THR A 599 -52.70 -12.05 14.44
N CYS A 600 -51.71 -12.95 14.35
CA CYS A 600 -51.77 -14.10 13.44
C CYS A 600 -52.72 -15.20 13.94
N LEU A 601 -52.84 -15.40 15.26
CA LEU A 601 -53.67 -16.44 15.86
C LEU A 601 -55.18 -16.17 15.78
N LYS A 602 -55.63 -14.91 15.74
CA LYS A 602 -57.06 -14.58 15.60
C LYS A 602 -57.60 -14.72 14.18
N ASN A 603 -56.76 -14.62 13.15
CA ASN A 603 -57.23 -14.69 11.76
C ASN A 603 -57.50 -16.12 11.26
N ALA A 604 -56.92 -17.14 11.90
CA ALA A 604 -57.19 -18.55 11.57
C ALA A 604 -58.55 -19.06 12.10
N ASN A 605 -59.10 -18.45 13.16
CA ASN A 605 -60.40 -18.84 13.73
C ASN A 605 -61.62 -18.17 13.07
N ASN A 606 -61.42 -17.34 12.03
CA ASN A 606 -62.54 -16.72 11.30
C ASN A 606 -63.01 -17.51 10.07
N VAL A 607 -62.59 -18.78 9.93
CA VAL A 607 -63.10 -19.68 8.88
C VAL A 607 -63.58 -21.00 9.48
N SER A 608 -64.48 -20.93 10.46
CA SER A 608 -65.57 -21.90 10.66
C SER A 608 -66.25 -21.67 12.01
N GLN A 609 -67.28 -20.83 12.05
CA GLN A 609 -68.51 -21.04 12.84
C GLN A 609 -69.41 -19.81 12.68
N THR A 610 -70.25 -19.87 11.66
CA THR A 610 -71.61 -19.33 11.81
C THR A 610 -72.30 -20.14 12.91
N ASN A 611 -72.57 -19.52 14.06
CA ASN A 611 -73.90 -19.47 14.67
C ASN A 611 -73.86 -18.56 15.92
N THR A 612 -74.27 -17.31 15.70
CA THR A 612 -75.16 -16.49 16.54
C THR A 612 -75.54 -17.02 17.95
N LEU A 613 -75.18 -16.28 19.03
CA LEU A 613 -76.10 -15.52 19.91
C LEU A 613 -75.52 -15.22 21.31
N SER A 614 -75.55 -13.93 21.65
CA SER A 614 -75.92 -13.24 22.91
C SER A 614 -75.44 -13.69 24.30
N CYS A 615 -75.06 -12.64 25.05
CA CYS A 615 -74.91 -12.45 26.50
C CYS A 615 -73.57 -12.81 27.13
#